data_AF-A0A509L5S3-F1
#
_entry.id   AF-A0A509L5S3-F1
#
_cell.length_a   1.000
_cell.length_b   1.000
_cell.length_c   1.000
_cell.angle_alpha   90.00
_cell.angle_beta   90.00
_cell.angle_gamma   90.00
#
_symmetry.space_group_name_H-M   'P 1'
#
loop_
_entity.id
_entity.type
_entity.pdbx_description
1 polymer ?
#
loop_
_entity_poly.entity_id
_entity_poly.type
_entity_poly.pdbx_seq_one_letter_code
_entity_poly.pdbx_strand_id
1 'polypeptide(L)'
;MLQTFAAQSVVAIHNAQLFREIENKGQELEIANKHKSAFLANMSHELRTPLNAILGYSELIIDNIYGEVPEKIREVLERVGKSGRHLLSLINDVL
;
A
#
# COMPACT_ATOMS: atom_id res chain seq x y z
N MET A 1 11.56 23.75 51.62
CA MET A 1 10.13 23.92 51.27
C MET A 1 9.95 24.72 49.98
N LEU A 2 10.30 26.02 49.93
CA LEU A 2 10.05 26.87 48.75
C LEU A 2 10.87 26.44 47.49
N GLN A 3 12.14 26.10 47.67
CA GLN A 3 12.99 25.60 46.55
C GLN A 3 12.51 24.25 46.00
N THR A 4 12.04 23.35 46.86
CA THR A 4 11.47 22.05 46.47
C THR A 4 10.19 22.23 45.65
N PHE A 5 9.34 23.18 46.03
CA PHE A 5 8.11 23.50 45.32
C PHE A 5 8.37 24.13 43.94
N ALA A 6 9.36 25.04 43.86
CA ALA A 6 9.81 25.61 42.59
C ALA A 6 10.38 24.53 41.65
N ALA A 7 11.20 23.61 42.16
CA ALA A 7 11.76 22.50 41.39
C ALA A 7 10.66 21.55 40.87
N GLN A 8 9.69 21.19 41.71
CA GLN A 8 8.55 20.35 41.30
C GLN A 8 7.67 21.02 40.24
N SER A 9 7.44 22.33 40.36
CA SER A 9 6.70 23.11 39.36
C SER A 9 7.39 23.11 38.00
N VAL A 10 8.72 23.27 37.98
CA VAL A 10 9.52 23.22 36.74
C VAL A 10 9.41 21.85 36.07
N VAL A 11 9.52 20.76 36.83
CA VAL A 11 9.37 19.39 36.31
C VAL A 11 7.97 19.15 35.77
N ALA A 12 6.93 19.60 36.48
CA ALA A 12 5.54 19.44 36.05
C ALA A 12 5.26 20.19 34.73
N ILE A 13 5.76 21.42 34.59
CA ILE A 13 5.64 22.20 33.34
C ILE A 13 6.39 21.51 32.19
N HIS A 14 7.60 21.01 32.45
CA HIS A 14 8.38 20.29 31.45
C HIS A 14 7.67 19.01 30.98
N ASN A 15 7.11 18.23 31.92
CA ASN A 15 6.32 17.06 31.59
C ASN A 15 5.09 17.42 30.74
N ALA A 16 4.36 18.47 31.08
CA ALA A 16 3.22 18.93 30.29
C ALA A 16 3.61 19.40 28.88
N GLN A 17 4.82 19.94 28.70
CA GLN A 17 5.36 20.25 27.37
C GLN A 17 5.69 18.97 26.59
N LEU A 18 6.38 18.00 27.22
CA LEU A 18 6.69 16.72 26.60
C LEU A 18 5.43 15.95 26.18
N PHE A 19 4.40 15.91 27.03
CA PHE A 19 3.13 15.27 26.70
C PHE A 19 2.46 15.91 25.47
N ARG A 20 2.47 17.25 25.38
CA ARG A 20 1.97 17.96 24.19
C ARG A 20 2.79 17.69 22.94
N GLU A 21 4.12 17.61 23.06
CA GLU A 21 4.98 17.27 21.93
C GLU A 21 4.72 15.84 21.43
N ILE A 22 4.55 14.88 22.34
CA ILE A 22 4.18 13.50 22.01
C ILE A 22 2.81 13.46 21.33
N GLU A 23 1.82 14.19 21.85
CA GLU A 23 0.48 14.26 21.25
C GLU A 23 0.53 14.84 19.83
N ASN A 24 1.24 15.95 19.63
CA ASN A 24 1.41 16.57 18.32
C ASN A 24 2.10 15.63 17.33
N LYS A 25 3.21 14.98 17.73
CA LYS A 25 3.90 13.99 16.89
C LYS A 25 3.03 12.77 16.58
N GLY A 26 2.20 12.37 17.54
CA GLY A 26 1.21 11.29 17.36
C GLY A 26 0.20 11.65 16.27
N GLN A 27 -0.34 12.88 16.30
CA GLN A 27 -1.27 13.37 15.29
C GLN A 27 -0.61 13.47 13.91
N GLU A 28 0.61 14.00 13.82
CA GLU A 28 1.37 14.08 12.57
C GLU A 28 1.63 12.69 11.97
N LEU A 29 2.02 11.73 12.82
CA LEU A 29 2.25 10.34 12.39
C LEU A 29 0.95 9.68 11.90
N GLU A 30 -0.17 9.93 12.58
CA GLU A 30 -1.48 9.40 12.16
C GLU A 30 -1.88 9.94 10.79
N ILE A 31 -1.71 11.24 10.56
CA ILE A 31 -1.97 11.88 9.26
C ILE A 31 -1.07 11.29 8.18
N ALA A 32 0.24 11.17 8.45
CA ALA A 32 1.18 10.58 7.52
C ALA A 32 0.84 9.12 7.18
N ASN A 33 0.43 8.34 8.18
CA ASN A 33 0.03 6.95 7.97
C ASN A 33 -1.25 6.84 7.15
N LYS A 34 -2.25 7.69 7.42
CA LYS A 34 -3.48 7.78 6.61
C LYS A 34 -3.17 8.09 5.15
N HIS A 35 -2.30 9.06 4.88
CA HIS A 35 -1.86 9.38 3.52
C HIS A 35 -1.13 8.22 2.85
N LYS A 36 -0.24 7.53 3.58
CA LYS A 36 0.46 6.34 3.07
C LYS A 36 -0.52 5.23 2.70
N SER A 37 -1.46 4.90 3.58
CA SER A 37 -2.47 3.87 3.32
C SER A 37 -3.36 4.23 2.12
N ALA A 38 -3.82 5.48 2.03
CA ALA A 38 -4.62 5.95 0.91
C ALA A 38 -3.84 5.88 -0.42
N PHE A 39 -2.56 6.28 -0.41
CA PHE A 39 -1.69 6.17 -1.57
C PHE A 39 -1.53 4.71 -2.02
N LEU A 40 -1.22 3.79 -1.11
CA LEU A 40 -1.06 2.37 -1.44
C LEU A 40 -2.35 1.74 -1.97
N ALA A 41 -3.50 2.06 -1.36
CA ALA A 41 -4.80 1.60 -1.83
C ALA A 41 -5.08 2.06 -3.26
N ASN A 42 -4.87 3.34 -3.55
CA ASN A 42 -5.08 3.90 -4.89
C ASN A 42 -4.15 3.26 -5.92
N MET A 43 -2.86 3.14 -5.62
CA MET A 43 -1.90 2.48 -6.52
C MET A 43 -2.26 1.02 -6.78
N SER A 44 -2.69 0.28 -5.77
CA SER A 44 -3.14 -1.09 -5.93
C SER A 44 -4.34 -1.19 -6.89
N HIS A 45 -5.33 -0.31 -6.74
CA HIS A 45 -6.48 -0.27 -7.66
C HIS A 45 -6.10 0.11 -9.10
N GLU A 46 -5.24 1.13 -9.26
CA GLU A 46 -4.76 1.60 -10.55
C GLU A 46 -3.91 0.56 -11.28
N LEU A 47 -3.18 -0.30 -10.55
CA LEU A 47 -2.41 -1.40 -11.13
C LEU A 47 -3.28 -2.63 -11.45
N ARG A 48 -4.24 -2.97 -10.59
CA ARG A 48 -5.14 -4.12 -10.78
C ARG A 48 -5.95 -4.00 -12.08
N THR A 49 -6.45 -2.80 -12.39
CA THR A 49 -7.32 -2.57 -13.55
C THR A 49 -6.66 -2.93 -14.90
N PRO A 50 -5.52 -2.33 -15.29
CA PRO A 50 -4.84 -2.67 -16.53
C PRO A 50 -4.30 -4.10 -16.53
N LEU A 51 -3.87 -4.62 -15.37
CA LEU A 51 -3.33 -5.97 -15.27
C LEU A 51 -4.42 -7.03 -15.49
N ASN A 52 -5.60 -6.84 -14.89
CA ASN A 52 -6.77 -7.68 -15.16
C ASN A 52 -7.20 -7.62 -16.62
N ALA A 53 -7.12 -6.45 -17.26
CA ALA A 53 -7.39 -6.34 -18.69
C ALA A 53 -6.39 -7.16 -19.53
N ILE A 54 -5.09 -7.07 -19.24
CA ILE A 54 -4.05 -7.87 -19.92
C ILE A 54 -4.28 -9.38 -19.75
N LEU A 55 -4.61 -9.81 -18.52
CA LEU A 55 -4.93 -11.21 -18.24
C LEU A 55 -6.18 -11.67 -19.00
N GLY A 56 -7.25 -10.88 -18.96
CA GLY A 56 -8.49 -11.19 -19.68
C GLY A 56 -8.28 -11.28 -21.18
N TYR A 57 -7.56 -10.35 -21.79
CA TYR A 57 -7.23 -10.45 -23.23
C TYR A 57 -6.36 -11.67 -23.54
N SER A 58 -5.40 -11.99 -22.69
CA SER A 58 -4.56 -13.18 -22.87
C SER A 58 -5.39 -14.47 -22.82
N GLU A 59 -6.34 -14.56 -21.88
CA GLU A 59 -7.27 -15.68 -21.75
C GLU A 59 -8.20 -15.79 -22.96
N LEU A 60 -8.80 -14.69 -23.43
CA LEU A 60 -9.64 -14.69 -24.63
C LEU A 60 -8.89 -15.17 -25.88
N ILE A 61 -7.60 -14.81 -26.01
CA ILE A 61 -6.76 -15.29 -27.11
C ILE A 61 -6.48 -16.78 -26.97
N ILE A 62 -6.11 -17.25 -25.78
CA ILE A 62 -5.88 -18.69 -25.49
C ILE A 62 -7.13 -19.53 -25.79
N ASP A 63 -8.32 -18.99 -25.50
CA ASP A 63 -9.62 -19.62 -25.72
C ASP A 63 -10.05 -19.61 -27.20
N ASN A 64 -9.17 -19.16 -28.11
CA ASN A 64 -9.40 -19.05 -29.55
C ASN A 64 -10.61 -18.16 -29.93
N ILE A 65 -11.02 -17.23 -29.06
CA ILE A 65 -12.14 -16.29 -29.34
C ILE A 65 -11.82 -15.40 -30.55
N TYR A 66 -10.54 -15.10 -30.78
CA TYR A 66 -10.05 -14.33 -31.92
C TYR A 66 -9.54 -15.19 -33.09
N GLY A 67 -9.84 -16.49 -33.08
CA GLY A 67 -9.35 -17.47 -34.05
C GLY A 67 -8.28 -18.39 -33.48
N GLU A 68 -7.82 -19.36 -34.29
CA GLU A 68 -6.80 -20.31 -33.87
C GLU A 68 -5.46 -19.65 -33.57
N VAL A 69 -4.90 -19.98 -32.42
CA VAL A 69 -3.61 -19.46 -31.96
C VAL A 69 -2.53 -20.54 -32.09
N PRO A 70 -1.40 -20.26 -32.77
CA PRO A 70 -0.27 -21.17 -32.82
C PRO A 70 0.22 -21.56 -31.43
N GLU A 71 0.61 -22.82 -31.24
CA GLU A 71 0.98 -23.36 -29.93
C GLU A 71 2.11 -22.57 -29.24
N LYS A 72 3.11 -22.11 -30.00
CA LYS A 72 4.18 -21.27 -29.47
C LYS A 72 3.69 -19.95 -28.87
N ILE A 73 2.63 -19.37 -29.42
CA ILE A 73 2.02 -18.14 -28.89
C ILE A 73 1.22 -18.47 -27.62
N ARG A 74 0.50 -19.60 -27.61
CA ARG A 74 -0.21 -20.10 -26.42
C ARG A 74 0.75 -20.25 -25.22
N GLU A 75 1.88 -20.92 -25.40
CA GLU A 75 2.91 -21.07 -24.35
C GLU A 75 3.41 -19.73 -23.80
N VAL A 76 3.59 -18.73 -24.68
CA VAL A 76 4.03 -17.38 -24.27
C VAL A 76 2.92 -16.67 -23.48
N LEU A 77 1.67 -16.73 -23.95
CA LEU A 77 0.53 -16.10 -23.26
C LEU A 77 0.26 -16.74 -21.90
N GLU A 78 0.45 -18.05 -21.76
CA GLU A 78 0.35 -18.73 -20.46
C GLU A 78 1.42 -18.22 -19.46
N ARG A 79 2.65 -17.97 -19.94
CA ARG A 79 3.72 -17.38 -19.12
C ARG A 79 3.43 -15.93 -18.74
N VAL A 80 2.84 -15.15 -19.65
CA VAL A 80 2.33 -13.80 -19.35
C VAL A 80 1.25 -13.89 -18.27
N GLY A 81 0.29 -14.81 -18.42
CA GLY A 81 -0.79 -15.04 -17.45
C GLY A 81 -0.27 -15.40 -16.06
N LYS A 82 0.69 -16.33 -15.97
CA LYS A 82 1.33 -16.72 -14.71
C LYS A 82 2.05 -15.54 -14.05
N SER A 83 2.79 -14.76 -14.84
CA SER A 83 3.53 -13.59 -14.33
C SER A 83 2.58 -12.48 -13.84
N GLY A 84 1.50 -12.22 -14.59
CA GLY A 84 0.50 -11.23 -14.19
C GLY A 84 -0.25 -11.63 -12.91
N ARG A 85 -0.62 -12.91 -12.76
CA ARG A 85 -1.20 -13.42 -11.51
C ARG A 85 -0.23 -13.33 -10.33
N HIS A 86 1.05 -13.61 -10.55
CA HIS A 86 2.06 -13.43 -9.51
C HIS A 86 2.19 -11.96 -9.09
N LEU A 87 2.22 -11.04 -10.05
CA LEU A 87 2.25 -9.60 -9.77
C LEU A 87 1.01 -9.14 -8.99
N LEU A 88 -0.19 -9.63 -9.33
CA LEU A 88 -1.41 -9.36 -8.55
C LEU A 88 -1.29 -9.83 -7.11
N SER A 89 -0.68 -10.99 -6.86
CA SER A 89 -0.41 -11.49 -5.51
C SER A 89 0.47 -10.51 -4.73
N LEU A 90 1.59 -10.08 -5.33
CA LEU A 90 2.50 -9.12 -4.69
C LEU A 90 1.81 -7.77 -4.40
N ILE A 91 0.96 -7.31 -5.30
CA ILE A 91 0.16 -6.09 -5.10
C ILE A 91 -0.84 -6.25 -3.94
N ASN A 92 -1.40 -7.45 -3.76
CA ASN A 92 -2.29 -7.76 -2.64
C ASN A 92 -1.54 -7.83 -1.31
N ASP A 93 -0.29 -8.31 -1.31
CA ASP A 93 0.53 -8.46 -0.10
C ASP A 93 1.09 -7.12 0.43
N VAL A 94 1.09 -6.06 -0.39
CA VAL A 94 1.54 -4.71 -0.01
C VAL A 94 0.43 -3.89 0.67
N LEU A 95 -0.83 -4.34 0.57
CA LEU A 95 -1.99 -3.76 1.27
C LEU A 95 -2.26 -4.49 2.59
#